data_AF-A0A7X7B6R1-F1
#
_entry.id   AF-A0A7X7B6R1-F1
#
_cell.length_a   1.000
_cell.length_b   1.000
_cell.length_c   1.000
_cell.angle_alpha   90.00
_cell.angle_beta   90.00
_cell.angle_gamma   90.00
#
_symmetry.space_group_name_H-M   'P 1'
#
loop_
_entity.id
_entity.type
_entity.pdbx_description
1 polymer ?
#
loop_
_entity_poly.entity_id
_entity_poly.type
_entity_poly.pdbx_seq_one_letter_code
_entity_poly.pdbx_strand_id
1 'polypeptide(L)'
;MLSSRENYIRNARFEGPEWIPAWIVISNALWDQLRYELEEVALRHNEFFPHVKKGWRDYDNFDFGNAYTKGKPFMDSWGCIWESSVNGLEGVVKNAPLANWEDFKNYQVPDANIHADRYLRNWDKEKEKIEKKKEKGELTTVSLEHGFLFLRLQYLRGFENALVDMYTDEPLLCELIEKIDGHNMTIVKRYAEMGVDVMEFPEDLGMQKSLVISPEMFRKWILPSYKKLFRPCKENNILVEFHSDGYIMEIADDLIEAGVDIINPQDLCNGIDNVAKEIKGKACIRIDIDRQRIVPYGTRKEIEELIEEEVKKLGSPQGGLEFIAGVYPPTPPENVDALCEALKKYRRYWWE
;
A
#
# COMPACT_ATOMS: atom_id res chain seq x y z
N MET A 1 1.01 0.97 -29.55
CA MET A 1 0.59 1.33 -28.19
C MET A 1 0.54 0.06 -27.37
N LEU A 2 1.30 0.04 -26.29
CA LEU A 2 1.32 -1.05 -25.33
C LEU A 2 -0.06 -1.20 -24.66
N SER A 3 -0.44 -2.41 -24.28
CA SER A 3 -1.53 -2.60 -23.33
C SER A 3 -1.15 -2.02 -21.96
N SER A 4 -2.14 -1.72 -21.10
CA SER A 4 -1.86 -1.21 -19.75
C SER A 4 -1.01 -2.18 -18.93
N ARG A 5 -1.23 -3.49 -19.08
CA ARG A 5 -0.42 -4.52 -18.43
C ARG A 5 1.03 -4.52 -18.96
N GLU A 6 1.22 -4.53 -20.28
CA GLU A 6 2.58 -4.51 -20.85
C GLU A 6 3.34 -3.23 -20.47
N ASN A 7 2.67 -2.08 -20.50
CA ASN A 7 3.27 -0.82 -20.06
C ASN A 7 3.69 -0.89 -18.59
N TYR A 8 2.84 -1.42 -17.71
CA TYR A 8 3.16 -1.60 -16.29
C TYR A 8 4.40 -2.47 -16.09
N ILE A 9 4.41 -3.66 -16.69
CA ILE A 9 5.52 -4.61 -16.53
C ILE A 9 6.83 -4.01 -17.06
N ARG A 10 6.78 -3.35 -18.23
CA ARG A 10 7.97 -2.67 -18.76
C ARG A 10 8.41 -1.50 -17.89
N ASN A 11 7.48 -0.76 -17.31
CA ASN A 11 7.82 0.32 -16.39
C ASN A 11 8.54 -0.21 -15.15
N ALA A 12 7.98 -1.23 -14.50
CA ALA A 12 8.56 -1.84 -13.31
C ALA A 12 9.92 -2.51 -13.57
N ARG A 13 10.14 -3.01 -14.79
CA ARG A 13 11.37 -3.71 -15.19
C ARG A 13 12.41 -2.85 -15.92
N PHE A 14 12.16 -1.55 -16.08
CA PHE A 14 13.03 -0.63 -16.82
C PHE A 14 13.22 -1.01 -18.31
N GLU A 15 12.16 -1.49 -18.96
CA GLU A 15 12.17 -2.02 -20.34
C GLU A 15 11.50 -1.09 -21.37
N GLY A 16 11.43 0.22 -21.08
CA GLY A 16 10.89 1.22 -21.99
C GLY A 16 9.37 1.15 -22.12
N PRO A 17 8.62 1.63 -21.11
CA PRO A 17 7.18 1.85 -21.22
C PRO A 17 6.87 3.01 -22.19
N GLU A 18 5.59 3.29 -22.43
CA GLU A 18 5.11 4.42 -23.25
C GLU A 18 4.50 5.55 -22.38
N TRP A 19 4.26 5.30 -21.09
CA TRP A 19 3.82 6.29 -20.11
C TRP A 19 4.12 5.85 -18.68
N ILE A 20 4.15 6.80 -17.74
CA ILE A 20 4.21 6.58 -16.29
C ILE A 20 2.83 6.13 -15.78
N PRO A 21 2.67 4.91 -15.23
CA PRO A 21 1.42 4.48 -14.61
C PRO A 21 1.03 5.39 -13.44
N ALA A 22 -0.27 5.63 -13.25
CA ALA A 22 -0.76 6.55 -12.22
C ALA A 22 -2.14 6.13 -11.70
N TRP A 23 -2.31 6.16 -10.38
CA TRP A 23 -3.57 5.88 -9.69
C TRP A 23 -3.91 6.96 -8.68
N ILE A 24 -5.20 7.27 -8.59
CA ILE A 24 -5.73 8.17 -7.57
C ILE A 24 -6.78 7.40 -6.78
N VAL A 25 -6.56 7.28 -5.47
CA VAL A 25 -7.44 6.59 -4.54
C VAL A 25 -8.07 7.62 -3.62
N ILE A 26 -9.36 7.88 -3.83
CA ILE A 26 -10.13 8.79 -3.00
C ILE A 26 -10.76 8.01 -1.85
N SER A 27 -10.48 8.43 -0.62
CA SER A 27 -11.06 7.81 0.59
C SER A 27 -12.60 7.92 0.60
N ASN A 28 -13.26 6.92 1.21
CA ASN A 28 -14.71 6.96 1.35
C ASN A 28 -15.18 8.14 2.21
N ALA A 29 -14.35 8.60 3.16
CA ALA A 29 -14.63 9.80 3.93
C ALA A 29 -14.69 11.05 3.06
N LEU A 30 -13.77 11.20 2.10
CA LEU A 30 -13.78 12.36 1.21
C LEU A 30 -14.96 12.31 0.24
N TRP A 31 -15.29 11.13 -0.28
CA TRP A 31 -16.51 10.91 -1.05
C TRP A 31 -17.76 11.32 -0.27
N ASP A 32 -17.88 10.92 1.00
CA ASP A 32 -19.03 11.27 1.84
C ASP A 32 -19.11 12.78 2.15
N GLN A 33 -17.96 13.42 2.30
CA GLN A 33 -17.86 14.86 2.58
C GLN A 33 -18.23 15.72 1.37
N LEU A 34 -17.68 15.41 0.18
CA LEU A 34 -17.81 16.26 -1.02
C LEU A 34 -18.90 15.80 -1.99
N ARG A 35 -19.33 14.53 -1.89
CA ARG A 35 -20.44 13.93 -2.64
C ARG A 35 -20.38 14.26 -4.13
N TYR A 36 -21.38 14.99 -4.62
CA TYR A 36 -21.56 15.31 -6.04
C TYR A 36 -20.47 16.24 -6.59
N GLU A 37 -19.84 17.09 -5.77
CA GLU A 37 -18.75 17.94 -6.26
C GLU A 37 -17.54 17.10 -6.70
N LEU A 38 -17.24 16.04 -5.95
CA LEU A 38 -16.17 15.11 -6.27
C LEU A 38 -16.57 14.15 -7.41
N GLU A 39 -17.86 13.82 -7.51
CA GLU A 39 -18.39 13.06 -8.65
C GLU A 39 -18.18 13.84 -9.96
N GLU A 40 -18.49 15.15 -9.98
CA GLU A 40 -18.27 16.00 -11.15
C GLU A 40 -16.78 16.09 -11.54
N VAL A 41 -15.86 16.11 -10.56
CA VAL A 41 -14.41 16.02 -10.83
C VAL A 41 -14.08 14.68 -11.48
N ALA A 42 -14.50 13.58 -10.87
CA ALA A 42 -14.18 12.24 -11.36
C ALA A 42 -14.74 11.97 -12.77
N LEU A 43 -15.93 12.51 -13.10
CA LEU A 43 -16.53 12.41 -14.42
C LEU A 43 -15.73 13.13 -15.51
N ARG A 44 -14.98 14.20 -15.18
CA ARG A 44 -14.07 14.87 -16.13
C ARG A 44 -12.79 14.08 -16.40
N HIS A 45 -12.42 13.19 -15.47
CA HIS A 45 -11.15 12.46 -15.43
C HIS A 45 -11.36 10.94 -15.50
N ASN A 46 -12.15 10.48 -16.48
CA ASN A 46 -12.55 9.07 -16.62
C ASN A 46 -11.36 8.10 -16.76
N GLU A 47 -10.20 8.56 -17.24
CA GLU A 47 -8.97 7.77 -17.29
C GLU A 47 -8.45 7.35 -15.90
N PHE A 48 -8.73 8.13 -14.85
CA PHE A 48 -8.37 7.82 -13.47
C PHE A 48 -9.55 7.21 -12.70
N PHE A 49 -10.80 7.51 -13.11
CA PHE A 49 -12.01 7.05 -12.43
C PHE A 49 -13.01 6.33 -13.37
N PRO A 50 -12.60 5.27 -14.08
CA PRO A 50 -13.45 4.62 -15.11
C PRO A 50 -14.71 3.94 -14.56
N HIS A 51 -14.79 3.78 -13.23
CA HIS A 51 -15.93 3.19 -12.54
C HIS A 51 -16.98 4.22 -12.11
N VAL A 52 -16.63 5.51 -12.07
CA VAL A 52 -17.53 6.58 -11.65
C VAL A 52 -18.48 6.93 -12.78
N LYS A 53 -19.77 6.98 -12.46
CA LYS A 53 -20.86 7.38 -13.33
C LYS A 53 -21.74 8.37 -12.59
N LYS A 54 -22.58 9.11 -13.32
CA LYS A 54 -23.54 10.00 -12.69
C LYS A 54 -24.45 9.22 -11.73
N GLY A 55 -24.47 9.62 -10.46
CA GLY A 55 -25.21 8.94 -9.40
C GLY A 55 -24.68 7.54 -9.05
N TRP A 56 -23.38 7.27 -9.25
CA TRP A 56 -22.79 5.94 -8.99
C TRP A 56 -22.87 5.49 -7.54
N ARG A 57 -23.06 6.43 -6.60
CA ARG A 57 -23.12 6.17 -5.16
C ARG A 57 -24.38 6.78 -4.57
N ASP A 58 -25.13 5.96 -3.84
CA ASP A 58 -26.17 6.42 -2.93
C ASP A 58 -25.49 6.91 -1.64
N TYR A 59 -25.20 8.21 -1.56
CA TYR A 59 -24.48 8.80 -0.42
C TYR A 59 -25.29 8.77 0.88
N ASP A 60 -26.61 8.78 0.82
CA ASP A 60 -27.45 8.83 2.02
C ASP A 60 -27.58 7.43 2.67
N ASN A 61 -27.38 6.36 1.90
CA ASN A 61 -27.44 4.98 2.38
C ASN A 61 -26.14 4.18 2.17
N PHE A 62 -25.00 4.85 1.95
CA PHE A 62 -23.74 4.17 1.70
C PHE A 62 -23.30 3.39 2.93
N ASP A 63 -23.11 2.07 2.78
CA ASP A 63 -22.54 1.22 3.83
C ASP A 63 -21.01 1.27 3.76
N PHE A 64 -20.41 1.96 4.73
CA PHE A 64 -18.95 1.98 4.88
C PHE A 64 -18.39 0.61 5.31
N GLY A 65 -19.23 -0.29 5.82
CA GLY A 65 -18.82 -1.52 6.48
C GLY A 65 -18.45 -1.28 7.95
N ASN A 66 -18.56 -2.32 8.78
CA ASN A 66 -18.37 -2.21 10.22
C ASN A 66 -16.98 -1.67 10.61
N ALA A 67 -15.92 -2.13 9.95
CA ALA A 67 -14.55 -1.71 10.26
C ALA A 67 -14.25 -0.23 9.97
N TYR A 68 -15.07 0.42 9.13
CA TYR A 68 -14.84 1.80 8.66
C TYR A 68 -15.95 2.76 9.10
N THR A 69 -16.90 2.30 9.91
CA THR A 69 -18.00 3.13 10.40
C THR A 69 -17.65 3.72 11.76
N LYS A 70 -17.77 5.04 11.89
CA LYS A 70 -17.53 5.76 13.14
C LYS A 70 -18.38 5.20 14.28
N GLY A 71 -17.73 4.89 15.39
CA GLY A 71 -18.40 4.41 16.60
C GLY A 71 -18.97 2.99 16.51
N LYS A 72 -18.58 2.20 15.49
CA LYS A 72 -18.87 0.77 15.40
C LYS A 72 -17.57 -0.03 15.50
N PRO A 73 -17.19 -0.51 16.70
CA PRO A 73 -16.03 -1.37 16.85
C PRO A 73 -16.20 -2.67 16.03
N PHE A 74 -15.13 -3.12 15.39
CA PHE A 74 -15.09 -4.37 14.63
C PHE A 74 -13.93 -5.24 15.10
N MET A 75 -14.21 -6.49 15.47
CA MET A 75 -13.16 -7.45 15.81
C MET A 75 -12.77 -8.24 14.57
N ASP A 76 -11.49 -8.17 14.21
CA ASP A 76 -10.92 -8.95 13.11
C ASP A 76 -10.64 -10.41 13.52
N SER A 77 -10.20 -11.23 12.55
CA SER A 77 -9.92 -12.64 12.80
C SER A 77 -8.77 -12.88 13.79
N TRP A 78 -7.89 -11.90 13.98
CA TRP A 78 -6.76 -11.96 14.92
C TRP A 78 -7.12 -11.53 16.34
N GLY A 79 -8.38 -11.12 16.56
CA GLY A 79 -8.89 -10.64 17.84
C GLY A 79 -8.65 -9.14 18.07
N CYS A 80 -8.15 -8.41 17.08
CA CYS A 80 -7.94 -6.96 17.17
C CYS A 80 -9.27 -6.24 16.97
N ILE A 81 -9.59 -5.31 17.87
CA ILE A 81 -10.78 -4.47 17.84
C ILE A 81 -10.40 -3.15 17.18
N TRP A 82 -10.90 -2.96 15.97
CA TRP A 82 -10.73 -1.78 15.15
C TRP A 82 -11.83 -0.76 15.43
N GLU A 83 -11.44 0.50 15.64
CA GLU A 83 -12.38 1.61 15.75
C GLU A 83 -11.98 2.76 14.84
N SER A 84 -12.91 3.17 13.98
CA SER A 84 -12.77 4.37 13.17
C SER A 84 -13.36 5.59 13.86
N SER A 85 -12.66 6.72 13.71
CA SER A 85 -13.10 8.03 14.25
C SER A 85 -13.91 8.85 13.25
N VAL A 86 -13.86 8.48 11.96
CA VAL A 86 -14.50 9.16 10.84
C VAL A 86 -15.03 8.10 9.87
N ASN A 87 -16.28 8.21 9.44
CA ASN A 87 -16.85 7.28 8.47
C ASN A 87 -15.99 7.21 7.20
N GLY A 88 -15.69 6.00 6.74
CA GLY A 88 -14.97 5.78 5.51
C GLY A 88 -13.46 5.98 5.60
N LEU A 89 -12.91 6.19 6.80
CA LEU A 89 -11.48 6.05 7.09
C LEU A 89 -11.18 4.73 7.79
N GLU A 90 -9.95 4.26 7.59
CA GLU A 90 -9.39 3.12 8.32
C GLU A 90 -9.42 3.36 9.83
N GLY A 91 -9.70 2.29 10.58
CA GLY A 91 -9.71 2.35 12.03
C GLY A 91 -8.31 2.27 12.63
N VAL A 92 -8.24 2.48 13.95
CA VAL A 92 -7.06 2.09 14.73
C VAL A 92 -7.43 0.96 15.67
N VAL A 93 -6.48 0.06 15.94
CA VAL A 93 -6.68 -1.02 16.91
C VAL A 93 -6.74 -0.42 18.32
N LYS A 94 -7.73 -0.84 19.12
CA LYS A 94 -8.01 -0.33 20.48
C LYS A 94 -7.69 -1.31 21.60
N ASN A 95 -7.38 -2.56 21.27
CA ASN A 95 -6.91 -3.57 22.22
C ASN A 95 -5.55 -4.11 21.79
N ALA A 96 -4.99 -5.01 22.59
CA ALA A 96 -3.82 -5.80 22.23
C ALA A 96 -4.10 -7.25 22.68
N PRO A 97 -4.54 -8.15 21.76
CA PRO A 97 -4.90 -9.53 22.10
C PRO A 97 -3.83 -10.30 22.86
N LEU A 98 -2.57 -9.93 22.66
CA LEU A 98 -1.39 -10.47 23.32
C LEU A 98 -0.69 -9.38 24.12
N ALA A 99 -1.40 -8.52 24.84
CA ALA A 99 -0.76 -7.56 25.75
C ALA A 99 0.16 -8.25 26.78
N ASN A 100 -0.23 -9.45 27.24
CA ASN A 100 0.57 -10.28 28.14
C ASN A 100 1.02 -11.55 27.42
N TRP A 101 2.28 -11.96 27.63
CA TRP A 101 2.80 -13.18 27.03
C TRP A 101 2.14 -14.47 27.55
N GLU A 102 1.53 -14.43 28.73
CA GLU A 102 0.78 -15.58 29.28
C GLU A 102 -0.37 -16.01 28.36
N ASP A 103 -0.98 -15.05 27.65
CA ASP A 103 -2.08 -15.29 26.71
C ASP A 103 -1.60 -16.01 25.43
N PHE A 104 -0.30 -15.88 25.09
CA PHE A 104 0.26 -16.45 23.86
C PHE A 104 0.20 -17.98 23.83
N LYS A 105 0.30 -18.64 24.99
CA LYS A 105 0.24 -20.10 25.10
C LYS A 105 -1.03 -20.70 24.51
N ASN A 106 -2.15 -19.98 24.63
CA ASN A 106 -3.46 -20.43 24.15
C ASN A 106 -3.91 -19.69 22.90
N TYR A 107 -3.09 -18.78 22.37
CA TYR A 107 -3.43 -17.98 21.21
C TYR A 107 -3.40 -18.80 19.93
N GLN A 108 -4.44 -18.66 19.13
CA GLN A 108 -4.57 -19.32 17.84
C GLN A 108 -4.49 -18.27 16.74
N VAL A 109 -3.46 -18.40 15.90
CA VAL A 109 -3.37 -17.62 14.66
C VAL A 109 -4.52 -18.04 13.73
N PRO A 110 -5.18 -17.10 13.04
CA PRO A 110 -6.25 -17.43 12.10
C PRO A 110 -5.78 -18.41 11.03
N ASP A 111 -6.66 -19.31 10.60
CA ASP A 111 -6.33 -20.18 9.46
C ASP A 111 -6.32 -19.35 8.16
N ALA A 112 -5.14 -19.16 7.58
CA ALA A 112 -4.91 -18.43 6.34
C ALA A 112 -5.70 -18.96 5.13
N ASN A 113 -6.16 -20.22 5.16
CA ASN A 113 -6.98 -20.77 4.09
C ASN A 113 -8.46 -20.40 4.19
N ILE A 114 -8.90 -19.99 5.37
CA ILE A 114 -10.32 -19.76 5.71
C ILE A 114 -10.58 -18.29 6.05
N HIS A 115 -9.64 -17.64 6.72
CA HIS A 115 -9.79 -16.31 7.27
C HIS A 115 -8.90 -15.33 6.51
N ALA A 116 -9.50 -14.24 6.05
CA ALA A 116 -8.82 -12.96 5.92
C ALA A 116 -9.00 -12.19 7.23
N ASP A 117 -8.46 -10.98 7.33
CA ASP A 117 -8.61 -10.18 8.55
C ASP A 117 -10.09 -9.87 8.83
N ARG A 118 -10.82 -9.42 7.82
CA ARG A 118 -12.17 -8.86 7.99
C ARG A 118 -13.29 -9.68 7.37
N TYR A 119 -12.95 -10.81 6.74
CA TYR A 119 -13.91 -11.65 6.02
C TYR A 119 -13.41 -13.09 5.88
N LEU A 120 -14.30 -13.98 5.44
CA LEU A 120 -13.94 -15.36 5.11
C LEU A 120 -13.34 -15.44 3.71
N ARG A 121 -12.14 -15.98 3.62
CA ARG A 121 -11.41 -16.16 2.37
C ARG A 121 -12.06 -17.27 1.53
N ASN A 122 -12.08 -17.06 0.22
CA ASN A 122 -12.54 -18.07 -0.74
C ASN A 122 -11.58 -18.12 -1.93
N TRP A 123 -10.67 -19.11 -1.91
CA TRP A 123 -9.63 -19.24 -2.91
C TRP A 123 -10.15 -19.55 -4.32
N ASP A 124 -11.28 -20.23 -4.45
CA ASP A 124 -11.88 -20.50 -5.77
C ASP A 124 -12.37 -19.21 -6.42
N LYS A 125 -13.01 -18.32 -5.65
CA LYS A 125 -13.42 -17.00 -6.11
C LYS A 125 -12.23 -16.10 -6.45
N GLU A 126 -11.17 -16.15 -5.63
CA GLU A 126 -9.94 -15.39 -5.91
C GLU A 126 -9.28 -15.87 -7.21
N LYS A 127 -9.18 -17.18 -7.40
CA LYS A 127 -8.67 -17.79 -8.63
C LYS A 127 -9.49 -17.40 -9.85
N GLU A 128 -10.82 -17.49 -9.77
CA GLU A 128 -11.72 -17.09 -10.86
C GLU A 128 -11.55 -15.61 -11.25
N LYS A 129 -11.39 -14.72 -10.26
CA LYS A 129 -11.11 -13.29 -10.52
C LYS A 129 -9.79 -13.08 -11.27
N ILE A 130 -8.74 -13.78 -10.83
CA ILE A 130 -7.40 -13.69 -11.44
C ILE A 130 -7.43 -14.24 -12.87
N GLU A 131 -8.06 -15.39 -13.09
CA GLU A 131 -8.21 -15.99 -14.43
C GLU A 131 -8.96 -15.07 -15.38
N LYS A 132 -10.07 -14.46 -14.95
CA LYS A 132 -10.83 -13.48 -15.76
C LYS A 132 -10.00 -12.24 -16.12
N LYS A 133 -9.15 -11.75 -15.22
CA LYS A 133 -8.23 -10.64 -15.53
C LYS A 133 -7.20 -11.07 -16.58
N LYS A 134 -6.62 -12.25 -16.42
CA LYS A 134 -5.65 -12.81 -17.38
C LYS A 134 -6.24 -13.02 -18.77
N GLU A 135 -7.45 -13.55 -18.86
CA GLU A 135 -8.18 -13.73 -20.13
C GLU A 135 -8.37 -12.41 -20.89
N LYS A 136 -8.53 -11.30 -20.16
CA LYS A 136 -8.64 -9.95 -20.73
C LYS A 136 -7.28 -9.28 -20.98
N GLY A 137 -6.17 -9.92 -20.63
CA GLY A 137 -4.83 -9.33 -20.68
C GLY A 137 -4.62 -8.20 -19.67
N GLU A 138 -5.44 -8.13 -18.62
CA GLU A 138 -5.34 -7.13 -17.55
C GLU A 138 -4.24 -7.52 -16.53
N LEU A 139 -3.64 -6.50 -15.90
CA LEU A 139 -2.65 -6.70 -14.83
C LEU A 139 -3.29 -7.44 -13.64
N THR A 140 -2.60 -8.45 -13.14
CA THR A 140 -3.01 -9.20 -11.95
C THR A 140 -2.18 -8.83 -10.74
N THR A 141 -2.75 -7.98 -9.90
CA THR A 141 -2.18 -7.59 -8.59
C THR A 141 -3.01 -8.19 -7.47
N VAL A 142 -2.31 -8.70 -6.46
CA VAL A 142 -2.84 -9.27 -5.21
C VAL A 142 -1.96 -8.81 -4.05
N SER A 143 -2.46 -8.92 -2.82
CA SER A 143 -1.80 -8.31 -1.65
C SER A 143 -1.88 -9.21 -0.42
N LEU A 144 -0.93 -9.04 0.50
CA LEU A 144 -1.17 -9.37 1.90
C LEU A 144 -2.07 -8.29 2.54
N GLU A 145 -2.60 -8.58 3.73
CA GLU A 145 -3.34 -7.56 4.49
C GLU A 145 -2.39 -6.42 4.90
N HIS A 146 -2.92 -5.19 5.00
CA HIS A 146 -2.13 -4.06 5.49
C HIS A 146 -1.68 -4.32 6.92
N GLY A 147 -0.37 -4.19 7.14
CA GLY A 147 0.27 -4.58 8.37
C GLY A 147 0.42 -6.08 8.54
N PHE A 148 0.99 -6.75 7.55
CA PHE A 148 1.18 -8.20 7.57
C PHE A 148 2.19 -8.69 8.62
N LEU A 149 3.13 -7.85 9.07
CA LEU A 149 4.15 -8.26 10.05
C LEU A 149 4.44 -7.21 11.13
N PHE A 150 5.12 -6.10 10.84
CA PHE A 150 5.57 -5.18 11.88
C PHE A 150 4.39 -4.51 12.57
N LEU A 151 3.44 -3.98 11.79
CA LEU A 151 2.17 -3.51 12.30
C LEU A 151 1.36 -4.64 12.97
N ARG A 152 1.37 -5.87 12.44
CA ARG A 152 0.70 -7.01 13.11
C ARG A 152 1.23 -7.21 14.53
N LEU A 153 2.55 -7.13 14.72
CA LEU A 153 3.16 -7.22 16.04
C LEU A 153 2.65 -6.10 16.95
N GLN A 154 2.57 -4.86 16.45
CA GLN A 154 1.99 -3.73 17.21
C GLN A 154 0.52 -3.94 17.55
N TYR A 155 -0.28 -4.50 16.63
CA TYR A 155 -1.70 -4.76 16.87
C TYR A 155 -1.90 -5.84 17.94
N LEU A 156 -1.07 -6.89 17.91
CA LEU A 156 -1.18 -8.00 18.84
C LEU A 156 -0.62 -7.67 20.22
N ARG A 157 0.58 -7.07 20.29
CA ARG A 157 1.28 -6.79 21.53
C ARG A 157 0.91 -5.45 22.15
N GLY A 158 0.43 -4.51 21.33
CA GLY A 158 0.43 -3.09 21.63
C GLY A 158 1.75 -2.45 21.19
N PHE A 159 1.70 -1.18 20.77
CA PHE A 159 2.86 -0.46 20.21
C PHE A 159 4.07 -0.50 21.15
N GLU A 160 3.91 -0.08 22.41
CA GLU A 160 5.01 -0.01 23.38
C GLU A 160 5.60 -1.40 23.67
N ASN A 161 4.75 -2.40 23.90
CA ASN A 161 5.20 -3.77 24.17
C ASN A 161 5.97 -4.35 22.99
N ALA A 162 5.50 -4.18 21.75
CA ALA A 162 6.21 -4.67 20.56
C ALA A 162 7.63 -4.10 20.46
N LEU A 163 7.80 -2.80 20.76
CA LEU A 163 9.11 -2.15 20.75
C LEU A 163 9.98 -2.62 21.92
N VAL A 164 9.42 -2.77 23.12
CA VAL A 164 10.13 -3.28 24.30
C VAL A 164 10.58 -4.72 24.06
N ASP A 165 9.71 -5.59 23.56
CA ASP A 165 10.00 -6.99 23.24
C ASP A 165 11.20 -7.10 22.28
N MET A 166 11.25 -6.26 21.24
CA MET A 166 12.37 -6.21 20.30
C MET A 166 13.66 -5.66 20.91
N TYR A 167 13.56 -4.71 21.85
CA TYR A 167 14.72 -4.09 22.49
C TYR A 167 15.34 -5.00 23.56
N THR A 168 14.51 -5.75 24.29
CA THR A 168 14.94 -6.64 25.37
C THR A 168 15.21 -8.07 24.93
N ASP A 169 15.13 -8.35 23.63
CA ASP A 169 15.30 -9.69 23.06
C ASP A 169 14.37 -10.73 23.66
N GLU A 170 13.09 -10.38 23.74
CA GLU A 170 12.06 -11.27 24.27
C GLU A 170 12.01 -12.59 23.47
N PRO A 171 12.28 -13.74 24.09
CA PRO A 171 12.37 -15.02 23.38
C PRO A 171 11.07 -15.43 22.68
N LEU A 172 9.91 -15.10 23.23
CA LEU A 172 8.62 -15.46 22.64
C LEU A 172 8.29 -14.65 21.38
N LEU A 173 8.96 -13.51 21.16
CA LEU A 173 8.74 -12.70 19.97
C LEU A 173 9.10 -13.45 18.69
N CYS A 174 10.21 -14.20 18.69
CA CYS A 174 10.60 -15.07 17.57
C CYS A 174 9.52 -16.10 17.23
N GLU A 175 8.91 -16.71 18.25
CA GLU A 175 7.84 -17.70 18.05
C GLU A 175 6.57 -17.06 17.48
N LEU A 176 6.24 -15.84 17.92
CA LEU A 176 5.11 -15.08 17.38
C LEU A 176 5.35 -14.72 15.91
N ILE A 177 6.54 -14.21 15.57
CA ILE A 177 6.94 -13.89 14.20
C ILE A 177 6.85 -15.13 13.32
N GLU A 178 7.34 -16.30 13.76
CA GLU A 178 7.27 -17.52 12.95
C GLU A 178 5.83 -17.97 12.69
N LYS A 179 4.92 -17.79 13.65
CA LYS A 179 3.49 -18.09 13.44
C LYS A 179 2.84 -17.13 12.44
N ILE A 180 3.17 -15.83 12.50
CA ILE A 180 2.70 -14.82 11.53
C ILE A 180 3.27 -15.12 10.14
N ASP A 181 4.55 -15.46 10.04
CA ASP A 181 5.19 -15.88 8.80
C ASP A 181 4.50 -17.10 8.19
N GLY A 182 4.16 -18.11 9.00
CA GLY A 182 3.45 -19.31 8.54
C GLY A 182 2.09 -18.98 7.93
N HIS A 183 1.34 -18.07 8.56
CA HIS A 183 0.09 -17.54 8.01
C HIS A 183 0.31 -16.83 6.66
N ASN A 184 1.22 -15.86 6.62
CA ASN A 184 1.49 -15.05 5.43
C ASN A 184 2.06 -15.88 4.27
N MET A 185 2.96 -16.82 4.58
CA MET A 185 3.56 -17.73 3.60
C MET A 185 2.51 -18.61 2.91
N THR A 186 1.47 -19.02 3.63
CA THR A 186 0.35 -19.76 3.04
C THR A 186 -0.34 -18.92 1.97
N ILE A 187 -0.61 -17.65 2.25
CA ILE A 187 -1.24 -16.71 1.30
C ILE A 187 -0.34 -16.46 0.10
N VAL A 188 0.93 -16.12 0.33
CA VAL A 188 1.91 -15.86 -0.74
C VAL A 188 2.02 -17.05 -1.69
N LYS A 189 2.14 -18.28 -1.17
CA LYS A 189 2.25 -19.48 -2.01
C LYS A 189 1.02 -19.71 -2.87
N ARG A 190 -0.19 -19.50 -2.32
CA ARG A 190 -1.44 -19.64 -3.09
C ARG A 190 -1.51 -18.67 -4.26
N TYR A 191 -1.15 -17.41 -4.03
CA TYR A 191 -1.11 -16.43 -5.11
C TYR A 191 0.01 -16.69 -6.11
N ALA A 192 1.17 -17.18 -5.64
CA ALA A 192 2.25 -17.59 -6.53
C ALA A 192 1.86 -18.76 -7.45
N GLU A 193 1.16 -19.77 -6.91
CA GLU A 193 0.59 -20.89 -7.69
C GLU A 193 -0.43 -20.41 -8.73
N MET A 194 -1.12 -19.30 -8.48
CA MET A 194 -2.05 -18.69 -9.43
C MET A 194 -1.33 -17.87 -10.51
N GLY A 195 -0.01 -17.63 -10.41
CA GLY A 195 0.83 -16.97 -11.40
C GLY A 195 0.46 -15.50 -11.64
N VAL A 196 0.20 -14.75 -10.59
CA VAL A 196 -0.10 -13.30 -10.64
C VAL A 196 1.09 -12.49 -11.14
N ASP A 197 0.86 -11.25 -11.59
CA ASP A 197 1.92 -10.35 -12.07
C ASP A 197 2.65 -9.64 -10.93
N VAL A 198 1.91 -9.20 -9.91
CA VAL A 198 2.40 -8.38 -8.79
C VAL A 198 1.85 -8.91 -7.47
N MET A 199 2.72 -9.03 -6.46
CA MET A 199 2.37 -9.29 -5.07
C MET A 199 2.75 -8.07 -4.23
N GLU A 200 1.74 -7.44 -3.64
CA GLU A 200 1.88 -6.30 -2.74
C GLU A 200 2.08 -6.74 -1.29
N PHE A 201 2.96 -6.02 -0.59
CA PHE A 201 3.29 -6.18 0.83
C PHE A 201 3.14 -4.83 1.54
N PRO A 202 1.95 -4.53 2.09
CA PRO A 202 1.70 -3.24 2.73
C PRO A 202 2.09 -3.27 4.21
N GLU A 203 2.95 -2.33 4.60
CA GLU A 203 3.47 -2.14 5.95
C GLU A 203 3.51 -0.64 6.27
N ASP A 204 3.73 -0.23 7.53
CA ASP A 204 4.17 1.13 7.87
C ASP A 204 5.42 1.06 8.79
N LEU A 205 6.61 1.29 8.23
CA LEU A 205 7.90 1.23 8.95
C LEU A 205 8.40 2.61 9.39
N GLY A 206 7.86 3.67 8.80
CA GLY A 206 8.35 5.03 8.95
C GLY A 206 7.51 5.89 9.89
N MET A 207 8.18 6.87 10.50
CA MET A 207 7.60 8.07 11.07
C MET A 207 7.93 9.27 10.18
N GLN A 208 7.57 10.48 10.58
CA GLN A 208 7.77 11.69 9.76
C GLN A 208 9.23 11.98 9.35
N LYS A 209 10.21 11.53 10.15
CA LYS A 209 11.64 11.89 9.97
C LYS A 209 12.63 10.75 10.19
N SER A 210 12.14 9.56 10.54
CA SER A 210 12.96 8.40 10.84
C SER A 210 12.11 7.13 10.75
N LEU A 211 12.75 5.98 10.80
CA LEU A 211 12.07 4.71 11.05
C LEU A 211 11.46 4.66 12.46
N VAL A 212 10.44 3.79 12.64
CA VAL A 212 9.86 3.48 13.96
C VAL A 212 10.85 2.70 14.84
N ILE A 213 11.63 1.78 14.23
CA ILE A 213 12.71 1.02 14.88
C ILE A 213 14.04 1.31 14.17
N SER A 214 15.17 1.13 14.87
CA SER A 214 16.48 1.36 14.25
C SER A 214 16.71 0.41 13.06
N PRO A 215 17.54 0.78 12.08
CA PRO A 215 17.92 -0.12 10.99
C PRO A 215 18.50 -1.45 11.48
N GLU A 216 19.20 -1.47 12.62
CA GLU A 216 19.70 -2.68 13.25
C GLU A 216 18.56 -3.59 13.74
N MET A 217 17.57 -3.02 14.44
CA MET A 217 16.40 -3.77 14.89
C MET A 217 15.57 -4.27 13.69
N PHE A 218 15.42 -3.46 12.64
CA PHE A 218 14.76 -3.89 11.40
C PHE A 218 15.46 -5.11 10.79
N ARG A 219 16.79 -5.07 10.64
CA ARG A 219 17.58 -6.18 10.10
C ARG A 219 17.50 -7.45 10.96
N LYS A 220 17.38 -7.29 12.29
CA LYS A 220 17.27 -8.41 13.23
C LYS A 220 15.88 -9.05 13.22
N TRP A 221 14.83 -8.23 13.31
CA TRP A 221 13.49 -8.70 13.64
C TRP A 221 12.55 -8.81 12.45
N ILE A 222 12.73 -7.99 11.42
CA ILE A 222 11.72 -7.81 10.35
C ILE A 222 12.24 -8.32 9.01
N LEU A 223 13.45 -7.90 8.61
CA LEU A 223 14.05 -8.25 7.33
C LEU A 223 14.14 -9.77 7.05
N PRO A 224 14.39 -10.67 8.03
CA PRO A 224 14.42 -12.10 7.77
C PRO A 224 13.08 -12.65 7.25
N SER A 225 11.96 -12.18 7.82
CA SER A 225 10.62 -12.56 7.39
C SER A 225 10.31 -12.05 5.99
N TYR A 226 10.73 -10.83 5.66
CA TYR A 226 10.55 -10.27 4.31
C TYR A 226 11.28 -11.10 3.27
N LYS A 227 12.56 -11.43 3.50
CA LYS A 227 13.33 -12.33 2.61
C LYS A 227 12.65 -13.69 2.45
N LYS A 228 12.12 -14.26 3.55
CA LYS A 228 11.38 -15.52 3.53
C LYS A 228 10.14 -15.41 2.62
N LEU A 229 9.34 -14.36 2.78
CA LEU A 229 8.07 -14.13 2.09
C LEU A 229 8.22 -13.70 0.63
N PHE A 230 9.28 -12.97 0.27
CA PHE A 230 9.50 -12.53 -1.11
C PHE A 230 10.03 -13.65 -2.00
N ARG A 231 10.74 -14.63 -1.42
CA ARG A 231 11.37 -15.72 -2.18
C ARG A 231 10.42 -16.45 -3.14
N PRO A 232 9.22 -16.91 -2.75
CA PRO A 232 8.29 -17.55 -3.69
C PRO A 232 7.87 -16.63 -4.84
N CYS A 233 7.75 -15.32 -4.60
CA CYS A 233 7.46 -14.35 -5.66
C CYS A 233 8.61 -14.31 -6.68
N LYS A 234 9.86 -14.21 -6.20
CA LYS A 234 11.05 -14.18 -7.07
C LYS A 234 11.21 -15.47 -7.87
N GLU A 235 11.02 -16.62 -7.23
CA GLU A 235 11.09 -17.94 -7.87
C GLU A 235 10.03 -18.12 -8.98
N ASN A 236 8.92 -17.39 -8.92
CA ASN A 236 7.83 -17.43 -9.90
C ASN A 236 7.77 -16.20 -10.82
N ASN A 237 8.83 -15.37 -10.83
CA ASN A 237 8.93 -14.15 -11.64
C ASN A 237 7.80 -13.12 -11.39
N ILE A 238 7.29 -13.09 -10.17
CA ILE A 238 6.26 -12.16 -9.70
C ILE A 238 6.96 -10.91 -9.16
N LEU A 239 6.49 -9.73 -9.57
CA LEU A 239 7.02 -8.47 -9.05
C LEU A 239 6.62 -8.30 -7.59
N VAL A 240 7.57 -7.96 -6.73
CA VAL A 240 7.35 -7.64 -5.32
C VAL A 240 7.18 -6.14 -5.20
N GLU A 241 5.97 -5.71 -4.83
CA GLU A 241 5.65 -4.32 -4.49
C GLU A 241 5.61 -4.17 -2.97
N PHE A 242 6.41 -3.27 -2.42
CA PHE A 242 6.48 -3.01 -0.99
C PHE A 242 6.01 -1.59 -0.68
N HIS A 243 4.97 -1.48 0.12
CA HIS A 243 4.43 -0.21 0.58
C HIS A 243 4.88 0.09 2.01
N SER A 244 5.30 1.34 2.24
CA SER A 244 5.46 1.88 3.58
C SER A 244 5.17 3.37 3.66
N ASP A 245 4.26 3.74 4.56
CA ASP A 245 4.13 5.11 5.02
C ASP A 245 5.36 5.52 5.86
N GLY A 246 5.60 6.83 5.89
CA GLY A 246 6.68 7.47 6.63
C GLY A 246 8.06 7.40 5.97
N TYR A 247 9.07 7.81 6.73
CA TYR A 247 10.46 7.88 6.29
C TYR A 247 11.14 6.50 6.37
N ILE A 248 11.64 6.00 5.24
CA ILE A 248 12.24 4.66 5.11
C ILE A 248 13.60 4.62 4.40
N MET A 249 14.16 5.77 4.03
CA MET A 249 15.37 5.81 3.19
C MET A 249 16.59 5.09 3.80
N GLU A 250 16.67 4.98 5.13
CA GLU A 250 17.75 4.27 5.84
C GLU A 250 17.79 2.75 5.60
N ILE A 251 16.70 2.17 5.10
CA ILE A 251 16.57 0.73 4.82
C ILE A 251 16.15 0.45 3.37
N ALA A 252 16.16 1.47 2.50
CA ALA A 252 15.78 1.29 1.09
C ALA A 252 16.64 0.21 0.40
N ASP A 253 17.96 0.24 0.59
CA ASP A 253 18.85 -0.78 0.05
C ASP A 253 18.57 -2.18 0.65
N ASP A 254 18.29 -2.29 1.94
CA ASP A 254 17.94 -3.56 2.58
C ASP A 254 16.67 -4.18 1.96
N LEU A 255 15.68 -3.36 1.61
CA LEU A 255 14.43 -3.79 0.94
C LEU A 255 14.70 -4.26 -0.49
N ILE A 256 15.50 -3.51 -1.26
CA ILE A 256 15.88 -3.88 -2.63
C ILE A 256 16.65 -5.20 -2.63
N GLU A 257 17.65 -5.34 -1.74
CA GLU A 257 18.42 -6.57 -1.58
C GLU A 257 17.57 -7.76 -1.12
N ALA A 258 16.48 -7.53 -0.38
CA ALA A 258 15.53 -8.57 -0.01
C ALA A 258 14.72 -9.09 -1.20
N GLY A 259 14.65 -8.34 -2.29
CA GLY A 259 13.99 -8.73 -3.54
C GLY A 259 12.83 -7.83 -3.95
N VAL A 260 12.65 -6.67 -3.33
CA VAL A 260 11.62 -5.70 -3.73
C VAL A 260 11.93 -5.15 -5.12
N ASP A 261 10.95 -5.21 -6.03
CA ASP A 261 11.04 -4.65 -7.39
C ASP A 261 10.44 -3.24 -7.47
N ILE A 262 9.40 -2.97 -6.68
CA ILE A 262 8.66 -1.71 -6.64
C ILE A 262 8.58 -1.25 -5.19
N ILE A 263 9.11 -0.06 -4.87
CA ILE A 263 9.00 0.54 -3.54
C ILE A 263 7.99 1.68 -3.63
N ASN A 264 7.06 1.74 -2.67
CA ASN A 264 6.10 2.81 -2.54
C ASN A 264 6.38 3.71 -1.32
N PRO A 265 7.30 4.70 -1.46
CA PRO A 265 7.58 5.69 -0.41
C PRO A 265 6.72 6.96 -0.59
N GLN A 266 6.49 7.68 0.51
CA GLN A 266 5.92 9.03 0.50
C GLN A 266 6.93 10.08 0.04
N ASP A 267 6.53 10.95 -0.88
CA ASP A 267 7.35 11.97 -1.55
C ASP A 267 8.05 12.95 -0.59
N LEU A 268 7.31 13.84 0.08
CA LEU A 268 7.82 14.92 0.91
C LEU A 268 8.33 14.40 2.26
N CYS A 269 7.78 13.29 2.75
CA CYS A 269 8.24 12.66 3.98
C CYS A 269 9.65 12.10 3.82
N ASN A 270 9.95 11.45 2.70
CA ASN A 270 11.27 10.89 2.41
C ASN A 270 12.21 11.94 1.78
N GLY A 271 11.64 12.92 1.09
CA GLY A 271 12.36 13.92 0.29
C GLY A 271 12.68 13.36 -1.10
N ILE A 272 12.21 14.05 -2.15
CA ILE A 272 12.36 13.61 -3.55
C ILE A 272 13.83 13.37 -3.91
N ASP A 273 14.76 14.20 -3.44
CA ASP A 273 16.20 14.02 -3.69
C ASP A 273 16.78 12.78 -3.00
N ASN A 274 16.29 12.43 -1.81
CA ASN A 274 16.70 11.20 -1.14
C ASN A 274 16.13 9.98 -1.85
N VAL A 275 14.85 10.01 -2.26
CA VAL A 275 14.24 8.94 -3.06
C VAL A 275 15.01 8.72 -4.36
N ALA A 276 15.38 9.82 -5.04
CA ALA A 276 16.20 9.77 -6.24
C ALA A 276 17.58 9.14 -5.98
N LYS A 277 18.23 9.52 -4.88
CA LYS A 277 19.55 9.01 -4.50
C LYS A 277 19.53 7.52 -4.14
N GLU A 278 18.54 7.11 -3.35
CA GLU A 278 18.53 5.77 -2.74
C GLU A 278 17.86 4.72 -3.63
N ILE A 279 16.82 5.07 -4.41
CA ILE A 279 15.98 4.08 -5.11
C ILE A 279 16.09 4.15 -6.63
N LYS A 280 16.22 5.35 -7.22
CA LYS A 280 16.13 5.53 -8.69
C LYS A 280 17.14 4.64 -9.42
N GLY A 281 16.62 3.85 -10.37
CA GLY A 281 17.42 2.94 -11.19
C GLY A 281 17.84 1.64 -10.50
N LYS A 282 17.54 1.47 -9.21
CA LYS A 282 17.72 0.21 -8.47
C LYS A 282 16.41 -0.57 -8.33
N ALA A 283 15.30 0.14 -8.12
CA ALA A 283 13.94 -0.40 -8.08
C ALA A 283 12.96 0.62 -8.67
N CYS A 284 11.80 0.15 -9.11
CA CYS A 284 10.74 1.05 -9.56
C CYS A 284 10.19 1.82 -8.36
N ILE A 285 9.99 3.13 -8.54
CA ILE A 285 9.43 4.00 -7.52
C ILE A 285 7.96 4.16 -7.81
N ARG A 286 7.10 3.64 -6.92
CA ARG A 286 5.70 4.04 -6.86
C ARG A 286 5.59 5.21 -5.92
N ILE A 287 5.79 6.43 -6.39
CA ILE A 287 5.82 7.59 -5.49
C ILE A 287 4.41 7.84 -4.95
N ASP A 288 4.27 7.87 -3.63
CA ASP A 288 3.03 8.29 -2.97
C ASP A 288 3.03 9.81 -2.84
N ILE A 289 2.20 10.43 -3.66
CA ILE A 289 2.09 11.88 -3.80
C ILE A 289 1.54 12.47 -2.51
N ASP A 290 2.08 13.63 -2.14
CA ASP A 290 1.76 14.34 -0.92
C ASP A 290 0.26 14.37 -0.62
N ARG A 291 -0.07 14.07 0.63
CA ARG A 291 -1.42 14.15 1.18
C ARG A 291 -1.48 15.01 2.45
N GLN A 292 -0.41 15.70 2.79
CA GLN A 292 -0.28 16.44 4.04
C GLN A 292 -0.14 17.96 3.85
N ARG A 293 0.36 18.43 2.69
CA ARG A 293 0.76 19.84 2.53
C ARG A 293 0.31 20.47 1.21
N ILE A 294 0.87 20.02 0.10
CA ILE A 294 0.69 20.58 -1.25
C ILE A 294 -0.66 20.16 -1.85
N VAL A 295 -0.99 18.88 -1.90
CA VAL A 295 -2.28 18.45 -2.48
C VAL A 295 -3.48 18.94 -1.66
N PRO A 296 -3.52 18.82 -0.31
CA PRO A 296 -4.69 19.28 0.44
C PRO A 296 -4.83 20.80 0.56
N TYR A 297 -3.73 21.58 0.53
CA TYR A 297 -3.77 23.02 0.86
C TYR A 297 -3.08 23.94 -0.16
N GLY A 298 -2.30 23.39 -1.08
CA GLY A 298 -1.58 24.15 -2.09
C GLY A 298 -2.48 24.62 -3.22
N THR A 299 -1.91 25.49 -4.04
CA THR A 299 -2.50 25.97 -5.28
C THR A 299 -2.34 24.93 -6.40
N ARG A 300 -3.18 25.03 -7.44
CA ARG A 300 -3.01 24.24 -8.67
C ARG A 300 -1.58 24.27 -9.21
N LYS A 301 -0.94 25.44 -9.16
CA LYS A 301 0.43 25.63 -9.63
C LYS A 301 1.44 24.84 -8.79
N GLU A 302 1.31 24.87 -7.46
CA GLU A 302 2.20 24.11 -6.57
C GLU A 302 2.03 22.60 -6.75
N ILE A 303 0.79 22.13 -6.97
CA ILE A 303 0.52 20.72 -7.30
C ILE A 303 1.18 20.34 -8.64
N GLU A 304 1.02 21.18 -9.66
CA GLU A 304 1.65 20.97 -10.97
C GLU A 304 3.18 20.93 -10.88
N GLU A 305 3.78 21.86 -10.14
CA GLU A 305 5.23 21.94 -9.91
C GLU A 305 5.77 20.72 -9.15
N LEU A 306 5.01 20.20 -8.16
CA LEU A 306 5.36 18.96 -7.45
C LEU A 306 5.44 17.77 -8.40
N ILE A 307 4.36 17.53 -9.18
CA ILE A 307 4.33 16.40 -10.12
C ILE A 307 5.43 16.54 -11.18
N GLU A 308 5.68 17.75 -11.67
CA GLU A 308 6.77 18.02 -12.61
C GLU A 308 8.14 17.67 -12.01
N GLU A 309 8.39 18.06 -10.76
CA GLU A 309 9.63 17.75 -10.05
C GLU A 309 9.82 16.23 -9.90
N GLU A 310 8.79 15.51 -9.45
CA GLU A 310 8.83 14.06 -9.30
C GLU A 310 9.11 13.35 -10.64
N VAL A 311 8.41 13.74 -11.72
CA VAL A 311 8.65 13.16 -13.05
C VAL A 311 10.08 13.39 -13.53
N LYS A 312 10.61 14.61 -13.35
CA LYS A 312 11.97 14.96 -13.80
C LYS A 312 13.05 14.29 -12.96
N LYS A 313 12.89 14.27 -11.65
CA LYS A 313 13.90 13.73 -10.73
C LYS A 313 13.86 12.21 -10.64
N LEU A 314 12.69 11.60 -10.65
CA LEU A 314 12.51 10.16 -10.39
C LEU A 314 12.34 9.34 -11.67
N GLY A 315 11.74 9.91 -12.72
CA GLY A 315 11.45 9.22 -13.97
C GLY A 315 12.66 9.02 -14.89
N SER A 316 12.46 8.17 -15.91
CA SER A 316 13.39 7.96 -17.03
C SER A 316 12.66 7.40 -18.27
N PRO A 317 13.23 7.50 -19.49
CA PRO A 317 12.66 6.86 -20.68
C PRO A 317 12.64 5.33 -20.60
N GLN A 318 13.48 4.73 -19.75
CA GLN A 318 13.49 3.29 -19.51
C GLN A 318 12.34 2.84 -18.61
N GLY A 319 11.68 3.76 -17.87
CA GLY A 319 10.68 3.46 -16.86
C GLY A 319 11.21 3.67 -15.44
N GLY A 320 10.62 2.97 -14.47
CA GLY A 320 11.03 3.01 -13.06
C GLY A 320 10.32 4.04 -12.20
N LEU A 321 9.26 4.68 -12.70
CA LEU A 321 8.41 5.58 -11.93
C LEU A 321 6.95 5.25 -12.20
N GLU A 322 6.15 5.22 -11.14
CA GLU A 322 4.69 5.21 -11.17
C GLU A 322 4.14 6.08 -10.03
N PHE A 323 2.90 6.54 -10.16
CA PHE A 323 2.26 7.43 -9.19
C PHE A 323 1.14 6.74 -8.46
N ILE A 324 1.06 6.95 -7.15
CA ILE A 324 -0.16 6.73 -6.38
C ILE A 324 -0.48 7.98 -5.58
N ALA A 325 -1.74 8.37 -5.54
CA ALA A 325 -2.20 9.46 -4.70
C ALA A 325 -3.37 8.99 -3.84
N GLY A 326 -3.16 8.92 -2.52
CA GLY A 326 -4.25 8.78 -1.57
C GLY A 326 -4.83 10.14 -1.23
N VAL A 327 -6.10 10.35 -1.54
CA VAL A 327 -6.79 11.63 -1.36
C VAL A 327 -7.81 11.52 -0.21
N TYR A 328 -7.58 12.34 0.82
CA TYR A 328 -8.32 12.31 2.08
C TYR A 328 -8.87 13.70 2.42
N PRO A 329 -9.84 13.81 3.34
CA PRO A 329 -10.14 15.10 3.95
C PRO A 329 -8.87 15.75 4.53
N PRO A 330 -8.65 17.06 4.33
CA PRO A 330 -9.62 18.04 3.82
C PRO A 330 -9.43 18.44 2.33
N THR A 331 -8.81 17.61 1.49
CA THR A 331 -8.48 17.99 0.10
C THR A 331 -9.72 18.45 -0.69
N PRO A 332 -9.73 19.67 -1.25
CA PRO A 332 -10.91 20.19 -1.94
C PRO A 332 -11.02 19.67 -3.38
N PRO A 333 -12.22 19.66 -4.00
CA PRO A 333 -12.45 19.14 -5.35
C PRO A 333 -11.52 19.74 -6.42
N GLU A 334 -11.23 21.05 -6.34
CA GLU A 334 -10.35 21.76 -7.26
C GLU A 334 -8.90 21.27 -7.24
N ASN A 335 -8.43 20.77 -6.10
CA ASN A 335 -7.09 20.22 -5.95
C ASN A 335 -7.03 18.78 -6.45
N VAL A 336 -8.11 18.00 -6.30
CA VAL A 336 -8.25 16.70 -6.97
C VAL A 336 -8.21 16.87 -8.49
N ASP A 337 -8.92 17.88 -9.01
CA ASP A 337 -8.90 18.21 -10.44
C ASP A 337 -7.51 18.67 -10.90
N ALA A 338 -6.83 19.51 -10.12
CA ALA A 338 -5.46 19.94 -10.40
C ALA A 338 -4.47 18.78 -10.46
N LEU A 339 -4.57 17.84 -9.52
CA LEU A 339 -3.76 16.63 -9.49
C LEU A 339 -3.98 15.76 -10.73
N CYS A 340 -5.24 15.54 -11.12
CA CYS A 340 -5.58 14.77 -12.32
C CYS A 340 -4.98 15.40 -13.59
N GLU A 341 -5.15 16.72 -13.76
CA GLU A 341 -4.59 17.46 -14.89
C GLU A 341 -3.06 17.39 -14.92
N ALA A 342 -2.39 17.57 -13.78
CA ALA A 342 -0.93 17.47 -13.69
C ALA A 342 -0.44 16.07 -14.07
N LEU A 343 -1.03 15.01 -13.50
CA LEU A 343 -0.68 13.63 -13.84
C LEU A 343 -0.91 13.32 -15.32
N LYS A 344 -2.02 13.78 -15.88
CA LYS A 344 -2.32 13.63 -17.32
C LYS A 344 -1.29 14.35 -18.19
N LYS A 345 -0.88 15.55 -17.81
CA LYS A 345 0.11 16.37 -18.52
C LYS A 345 1.49 15.72 -18.52
N TYR A 346 1.97 15.25 -17.36
CA TYR A 346 3.36 14.80 -17.21
C TYR A 346 3.58 13.30 -17.38
N ARG A 347 2.54 12.45 -17.40
CA ARG A 347 2.71 10.99 -17.53
C ARG A 347 3.40 10.52 -18.82
N ARG A 348 3.50 11.36 -19.85
CA ARG A 348 4.20 11.06 -21.11
C ARG A 348 5.47 11.89 -21.34
N TYR A 349 5.92 12.67 -20.36
CA TYR A 349 7.05 13.60 -20.44
C TYR A 349 8.36 13.01 -21.02
N TRP A 350 8.60 11.71 -20.86
CA TRP A 350 9.82 11.06 -21.35
C TRP A 350 9.70 10.46 -22.76
N TRP A 351 8.50 10.48 -23.36
CA TRP A 351 8.20 9.87 -24.67
C TRP A 351 7.53 10.82 -25.66
N GLU A 352 7.34 12.09 -25.27
CA GLU A 352 6.85 13.22 -26.07
C GLU A 352 7.77 14.41 -25.83
#